data_AF-A0A345QQG0-F1
#
_entry.id   AF-A0A345QQG0-F1
#
_cell.length_a   1.000
_cell.length_b   1.000
_cell.length_c   1.000
_cell.angle_alpha   90.00
_cell.angle_beta   90.00
_cell.angle_gamma   90.00
#
_symmetry.space_group_name_H-M   'P 1'
#
loop_
_entity.id
_entity.type
_entity.pdbx_description
1 polymer ?
#
loop_
_entity_poly.entity_id
_entity_poly.type
_entity_poly.pdbx_seq_one_letter_code
_entity_poly.pdbx_strand_id
1 'polypeptide(L)'
;MELTIKDRPAKFGLAGFMLGIASLVVILIQLSAFFEPQEKSSGTVIGEIAAEIKQSAARALAREPAPKPTPPPQDYSQFITIAALCVAGIAVVLGGIGLYRNEPHRLSFMAVGIGVSALVMHYVFWLAILICGVALLISIIGNLDSIFD
;
A
#
# COMPACT_ATOMS: atom_id res chain seq x y z
N MET A 1 -50.70 13.25 -3.79
CA MET A 1 -49.61 14.22 -3.94
C MET A 1 -48.37 13.42 -4.29
N GLU A 2 -48.19 13.11 -5.58
CA GLU A 2 -46.99 12.43 -6.07
C GLU A 2 -45.81 13.39 -5.93
N LEU A 3 -44.94 13.11 -4.97
CA LEU A 3 -43.61 13.73 -4.92
C LEU A 3 -42.82 13.14 -6.08
N THR A 4 -42.94 13.75 -7.26
CA THR A 4 -42.01 13.53 -8.35
C THR A 4 -40.64 13.98 -7.86
N ILE A 5 -39.85 13.05 -7.32
CA ILE A 5 -38.43 13.22 -7.10
C ILE A 5 -37.88 13.56 -8.48
N LYS A 6 -37.58 14.85 -8.70
CA LYS A 6 -36.89 15.28 -9.90
C LYS A 6 -35.47 14.76 -9.74
N ASP A 7 -35.26 13.52 -10.16
CA ASP A 7 -33.96 12.86 -10.15
C ASP A 7 -33.01 13.70 -11.01
N ARG A 8 -32.26 14.59 -10.34
CA ARG A 8 -31.12 15.24 -10.96
C ARG A 8 -30.10 14.12 -11.20
N PRO A 9 -29.60 13.95 -12.44
CA PRO A 9 -28.66 12.88 -12.73
C PRO A 9 -27.40 13.08 -11.88
N ALA A 10 -27.08 12.13 -10.99
CA ALA A 10 -25.90 12.13 -10.14
C ALA A 10 -24.63 11.73 -10.92
N LYS A 11 -24.23 12.54 -11.90
CA LYS A 11 -23.11 12.19 -12.79
C LYS A 11 -21.78 12.21 -12.04
N PHE A 12 -21.58 13.18 -11.15
CA PHE A 12 -20.35 13.30 -10.38
C PHE A 12 -20.32 12.32 -9.22
N GLY A 13 -21.44 12.14 -8.52
CA GLY A 13 -21.57 11.14 -7.46
C GLY A 13 -21.34 9.71 -7.96
N LEU A 14 -21.92 9.34 -9.11
CA LEU A 14 -21.72 8.01 -9.71
C LEU A 14 -20.29 7.78 -10.19
N ALA A 15 -19.69 8.76 -10.88
CA ALA A 15 -18.31 8.66 -11.35
C ALA A 15 -17.32 8.54 -10.19
N GLY A 16 -17.49 9.37 -9.15
CA GLY A 16 -16.68 9.29 -7.93
C GLY A 16 -16.84 7.95 -7.22
N PHE A 17 -18.07 7.43 -7.13
CA PHE A 17 -18.33 6.14 -6.50
C PHE A 17 -17.64 4.99 -7.25
N MET A 18 -17.76 4.94 -8.57
CA MET A 18 -17.12 3.89 -9.38
C MET A 18 -15.59 3.95 -9.28
N LEU A 19 -15.01 5.15 -9.30
CA LEU A 19 -13.56 5.32 -9.10
C LEU A 19 -13.12 4.92 -7.70
N GLY A 20 -13.91 5.25 -6.67
CA GLY A 20 -13.64 4.86 -5.29
C GLY A 20 -13.62 3.35 -5.13
N ILE A 21 -14.61 2.64 -5.69
CA ILE A 21 -14.66 1.17 -5.70
C ILE A 21 -13.45 0.61 -6.44
N ALA A 22 -13.16 1.10 -7.64
CA ALA A 22 -12.04 0.60 -8.44
C ALA A 22 -10.71 0.74 -7.68
N SER A 23 -10.46 1.90 -7.05
CA SER A 23 -9.27 2.12 -6.22
C SER A 23 -9.23 1.18 -5.02
N LEU A 24 -10.34 1.04 -4.30
CA LEU A 24 -10.43 0.16 -3.14
C LEU A 24 -10.11 -1.29 -3.52
N VAL A 25 -10.65 -1.78 -4.64
CA VAL A 25 -10.38 -3.13 -5.14
C VAL A 25 -8.89 -3.30 -5.48
N VAL A 26 -8.27 -2.34 -6.17
CA VAL A 26 -6.83 -2.40 -6.47
C VAL A 26 -6.00 -2.44 -5.19
N ILE A 27 -6.33 -1.62 -4.18
CA ILE A 27 -5.64 -1.63 -2.89
C ILE A 27 -5.81 -2.97 -2.18
N LEU A 28 -7.00 -3.57 -2.21
CA LEU A 28 -7.26 -4.89 -1.64
C LEU A 28 -6.49 -6.01 -2.36
N ILE A 29 -6.35 -5.94 -3.68
CA ILE A 29 -5.55 -6.89 -4.45
C ILE A 29 -4.08 -6.80 -4.05
N GLN A 30 -3.52 -5.59 -3.97
CA GLN A 30 -2.12 -5.41 -3.56
C GLN A 30 -1.87 -5.81 -2.12
N LEU A 31 -2.84 -5.57 -1.25
CA LEU A 31 -2.81 -6.06 0.12
C LEU A 31 -2.76 -7.58 0.17
N SER A 32 -3.52 -8.26 -0.69
CA SER A 32 -3.52 -9.72 -0.78
C SER A 32 -2.20 -10.26 -1.32
N ALA A 33 -1.61 -9.59 -2.31
CA ALA A 33 -0.29 -9.94 -2.87
C ALA A 33 0.82 -9.89 -1.80
N PHE A 34 0.69 -9.04 -0.78
CA PHE A 34 1.64 -9.01 0.34
C PHE A 34 1.66 -10.31 1.15
N PHE A 35 0.55 -11.04 1.20
CA PHE A 35 0.45 -12.32 1.92
C PHE A 35 0.81 -13.53 1.05
N GLU A 36 1.16 -13.35 -0.23
CA GLU A 36 1.58 -14.45 -1.08
C GLU A 36 2.96 -14.99 -0.63
N PRO A 37 3.13 -16.33 -0.56
CA PRO A 37 4.39 -16.93 -0.17
C PRO A 37 5.52 -16.46 -1.08
N GLN A 38 6.50 -15.77 -0.49
CA GLN A 38 7.69 -15.35 -1.22
C GLN A 38 8.51 -16.59 -1.60
N GLU A 39 8.96 -16.68 -2.85
CA GLU A 39 9.74 -17.83 -3.36
C GLU A 39 11.02 -18.07 -2.56
N LYS A 40 11.59 -17.02 -1.94
CA LYS A 40 12.72 -17.10 -1.03
C LYS A 40 12.24 -16.93 0.41
N SER A 41 12.55 -17.91 1.26
CA SER A 41 12.38 -17.79 2.71
C SER A 41 13.21 -16.61 3.26
N SER A 42 12.64 -15.85 4.19
CA SER A 42 13.31 -14.72 4.84
C SER A 42 14.67 -15.12 5.44
N GLY A 43 14.81 -16.35 5.95
CA GLY A 43 16.09 -16.85 6.48
C GLY A 43 17.16 -17.03 5.39
N THR A 44 16.78 -17.47 4.19
CA THR A 44 17.68 -17.57 3.04
C THR A 44 18.13 -16.19 2.57
N VAL A 45 17.20 -15.22 2.50
CA VAL A 45 17.51 -13.83 2.13
C VAL A 45 18.47 -13.20 3.14
N ILE A 46 18.23 -13.36 4.45
CA ILE A 46 19.11 -12.85 5.50
C ILE A 46 20.50 -13.51 5.43
N GLY A 47 20.56 -14.82 5.18
CA GLY A 47 21.83 -15.54 5.01
C GLY A 47 22.61 -15.08 3.77
N GLU A 48 21.93 -14.87 2.65
CA GLU A 48 22.51 -14.32 1.41
C GLU A 48 23.09 -12.93 1.65
N ILE A 49 22.34 -12.04 2.34
CA ILE A 49 22.81 -10.70 2.73
C ILE A 49 24.03 -10.79 3.66
N ALA A 50 24.03 -11.66 4.66
CA ALA A 50 25.17 -11.81 5.58
C ALA A 50 26.43 -12.32 4.85
N ALA A 51 26.27 -13.25 3.92
CA ALA A 51 27.35 -13.74 3.08
C ALA A 51 27.89 -12.64 2.15
N GLU A 52 27.01 -11.85 1.53
CA GLU A 52 27.38 -10.71 0.70
C GLU A 52 28.14 -9.63 1.48
N ILE A 53 27.73 -9.34 2.71
CA ILE A 53 28.44 -8.39 3.60
C ILE A 53 29.85 -8.91 3.90
N LYS A 54 29.98 -10.18 4.29
CA LYS A 54 31.29 -10.80 4.56
C LYS A 54 32.20 -10.75 3.33
N GLN A 55 31.67 -11.11 2.17
CA GLN A 55 32.43 -11.12 0.93
C GLN A 55 32.82 -9.70 0.50
N SER A 56 31.93 -8.73 0.68
CA SER A 56 32.19 -7.32 0.38
C SER A 56 33.25 -6.73 1.31
N ALA A 57 33.22 -7.06 2.59
CA ALA A 57 34.27 -6.67 3.54
C ALA A 57 35.63 -7.27 3.17
N ALA A 58 35.67 -8.55 2.78
CA ALA A 58 36.90 -9.22 2.36
C ALA A 58 37.52 -8.58 1.10
N ARG A 59 36.70 -8.25 0.09
CA ARG A 59 37.15 -7.57 -1.13
C ARG A 59 37.65 -6.15 -0.86
N ALA A 60 36.98 -5.42 0.03
CA ALA A 60 37.40 -4.08 0.45
C ALA A 60 38.77 -4.11 1.14
N LEU A 61 39.02 -5.11 1.99
CA LEU A 61 40.33 -5.35 2.60
C LEU A 61 41.41 -5.70 1.55
N ALA A 62 41.04 -6.44 0.51
CA ALA A 62 41.92 -6.80 -0.61
C ALA A 62 42.13 -5.68 -1.65
N ARG A 63 41.47 -4.52 -1.50
CA ARG A 63 41.42 -3.42 -2.50
C ARG A 63 40.95 -3.87 -3.89
N GLU A 64 40.11 -4.90 -3.96
CA GLU A 64 39.53 -5.34 -5.22
C GLU A 64 38.40 -4.38 -5.65
N PRO A 65 38.23 -4.13 -6.97
CA PRO A 65 37.12 -3.32 -7.46
C PRO A 65 35.76 -3.90 -7.08
N ALA A 66 34.82 -3.04 -6.69
CA ALA A 66 33.44 -3.46 -6.44
C ALA A 66 32.79 -4.01 -7.72
N PRO A 67 31.96 -5.06 -7.63
CA PRO A 67 31.19 -5.56 -8.76
C PRO A 67 30.33 -4.45 -9.38
N LYS A 68 30.13 -4.48 -10.70
CA LYS A 68 29.27 -3.52 -11.40
C LYS A 68 27.82 -3.70 -10.90
N PRO A 69 27.12 -2.61 -10.54
CA PRO A 69 25.72 -2.70 -10.14
C PRO A 69 24.89 -3.33 -11.27
N THR A 70 24.15 -4.39 -10.93
CA THR A 70 23.09 -4.89 -11.80
C THR A 70 21.93 -3.90 -11.77
N PRO A 71 21.31 -3.58 -12.93
CA PRO A 71 20.14 -2.73 -12.94
C PRO A 71 19.03 -3.38 -12.10
N PRO A 72 18.39 -2.63 -11.18
CA PRO A 72 17.35 -3.17 -10.33
C PRO A 72 16.16 -3.63 -11.19
N PRO A 73 15.47 -4.72 -10.80
CA PRO A 73 14.22 -5.11 -11.42
C PRO A 73 13.23 -3.94 -11.35
N GLN A 74 12.54 -3.67 -12.46
CA GLN A 74 11.56 -2.61 -12.50
C GLN A 74 10.30 -3.04 -11.73
N ASP A 75 10.09 -2.42 -10.56
CA ASP A 75 8.94 -2.71 -9.72
C ASP A 75 7.75 -1.81 -10.10
N TYR A 76 6.75 -2.43 -10.74
CA TYR A 76 5.52 -1.75 -11.14
C TYR A 76 4.50 -1.64 -10.00
N SER A 77 4.67 -2.38 -8.89
CA SER A 77 3.72 -2.40 -7.77
C SER A 77 3.64 -1.03 -7.09
N GLN A 78 4.77 -0.35 -6.91
CA GLN A 78 4.82 0.98 -6.34
C GLN A 78 4.05 1.99 -7.22
N PHE A 79 4.22 1.90 -8.54
CA PHE A 79 3.53 2.78 -9.47
C PHE A 79 2.00 2.56 -9.44
N ILE A 80 1.56 1.29 -9.43
CA ILE A 80 0.15 0.92 -9.34
C ILE A 80 -0.46 1.41 -8.01
N THR A 81 0.28 1.30 -6.91
CA THR A 81 -0.14 1.80 -5.60
C THR A 81 -0.39 3.30 -5.62
N ILE A 82 0.57 4.08 -6.14
CA ILE A 82 0.45 5.54 -6.23
C ILE A 82 -0.75 5.91 -7.09
N ALA A 83 -0.90 5.28 -8.26
CA ALA A 83 -2.05 5.50 -9.13
C ALA A 83 -3.38 5.20 -8.42
N ALA A 84 -3.47 4.08 -7.68
CA ALA A 84 -4.67 3.72 -6.93
C ALA A 84 -5.02 4.75 -5.86
N LEU A 85 -4.03 5.27 -5.11
CA LEU A 85 -4.25 6.30 -4.10
C LEU A 85 -4.69 7.63 -4.74
N CYS A 86 -4.11 8.00 -5.88
CA CYS A 86 -4.57 9.17 -6.64
C CYS A 86 -6.04 9.01 -7.07
N VAL A 87 -6.44 7.83 -7.55
CA VAL A 87 -7.82 7.53 -7.94
C VAL A 87 -8.77 7.61 -6.73
N ALA A 88 -8.36 7.13 -5.55
CA ALA A 88 -9.13 7.31 -4.31
C ALA A 88 -9.32 8.79 -3.99
N GLY A 89 -8.26 9.61 -4.10
CA GLY A 89 -8.35 11.06 -3.88
C GLY A 89 -9.32 11.73 -4.85
N ILE A 90 -9.26 11.38 -6.14
CA ILE A 90 -10.16 11.89 -7.17
C ILE A 90 -11.62 11.48 -6.87
N ALA A 91 -11.85 10.25 -6.40
CA ALA A 91 -13.17 9.78 -5.99
C ALA A 91 -13.76 10.62 -4.84
N VAL A 92 -12.94 10.96 -3.83
CA VAL A 92 -13.34 11.84 -2.73
C VAL A 92 -13.70 13.23 -3.24
N VAL A 93 -12.87 13.82 -4.11
CA VAL A 93 -13.13 15.14 -4.68
C VAL A 93 -14.42 15.16 -5.51
N LEU A 94 -14.63 14.16 -6.38
CA LEU A 94 -15.85 14.03 -7.18
C LEU A 94 -17.10 13.84 -6.31
N GLY A 95 -17.02 13.02 -5.26
CA GLY A 95 -18.09 12.87 -4.29
C GLY A 95 -18.40 14.17 -3.56
N GLY A 96 -17.37 14.92 -3.15
CA GLY A 96 -17.51 16.24 -2.55
C GLY A 96 -18.17 17.27 -3.49
N ILE A 97 -17.76 17.30 -4.77
CA ILE A 97 -18.37 18.15 -5.80
C ILE A 97 -19.84 17.78 -6.03
N GLY A 98 -20.16 16.48 -6.07
CA GLY A 98 -21.54 16.00 -6.19
C GLY A 98 -22.41 16.45 -5.01
N LEU A 99 -21.85 16.44 -3.80
CA LEU A 99 -22.51 16.96 -2.60
C LEU A 99 -22.73 18.48 -2.68
N TYR A 100 -21.70 19.24 -3.07
CA TYR A 100 -21.77 20.69 -3.24
C TYR A 100 -22.78 21.13 -4.32
N ARG A 101 -22.93 20.35 -5.40
CA ARG A 101 -23.89 20.62 -6.49
C ARG A 101 -25.33 20.20 -6.17
N ASN A 102 -25.62 19.72 -4.95
CA ASN A 102 -26.93 19.18 -4.56
C ASN A 102 -27.41 18.06 -5.51
N GLU A 103 -26.50 17.16 -5.93
CA GLU A 103 -26.88 15.88 -6.53
C GLU A 103 -27.51 14.95 -5.47
N PRO A 104 -28.18 13.84 -5.86
CA PRO A 104 -28.68 12.85 -4.91
C PRO A 104 -27.59 12.44 -3.91
N HIS A 105 -27.78 12.83 -2.64
CA HIS A 105 -26.71 12.82 -1.63
C HIS A 105 -26.17 11.42 -1.35
N ARG A 106 -26.97 10.37 -1.58
CA ARG A 106 -26.59 8.98 -1.34
C ARG A 106 -25.32 8.57 -2.08
N LEU A 107 -25.25 8.82 -3.40
CA LEU A 107 -24.13 8.42 -4.24
C LEU A 107 -22.87 9.23 -3.91
N SER A 108 -23.02 10.54 -3.73
CA SER A 108 -21.93 11.44 -3.38
C SER A 108 -21.32 11.11 -2.01
N PHE A 109 -22.14 10.78 -1.01
CA PHE A 109 -21.67 10.37 0.32
C PHE A 109 -20.96 9.02 0.29
N MET A 110 -21.48 8.06 -0.49
CA MET A 110 -20.83 6.77 -0.71
C MET A 110 -19.48 6.92 -1.43
N ALA A 111 -19.38 7.79 -2.43
CA ALA A 111 -18.12 8.07 -3.13
C ALA A 111 -17.03 8.59 -2.18
N VAL A 112 -17.37 9.58 -1.33
CA VAL A 112 -16.46 10.11 -0.31
C VAL A 112 -16.10 9.02 0.70
N GLY A 113 -17.09 8.30 1.23
CA GLY A 113 -16.86 7.25 2.22
C GLY A 113 -15.93 6.15 1.72
N ILE A 114 -16.17 5.65 0.50
CA ILE A 114 -15.33 4.62 -0.10
C ILE A 114 -13.93 5.14 -0.39
N GLY A 115 -13.80 6.33 -1.00
CA GLY A 115 -12.49 6.92 -1.28
C GLY A 115 -11.65 7.17 -0.02
N VAL A 116 -12.27 7.68 1.05
CA VAL A 116 -11.60 7.86 2.35
C VAL A 116 -11.24 6.51 2.96
N SER A 117 -12.14 5.52 2.91
CA SER A 117 -11.88 4.19 3.46
C SER A 117 -10.68 3.51 2.79
N ALA A 118 -10.52 3.70 1.47
CA ALA A 118 -9.38 3.18 0.72
C ALA A 118 -8.04 3.76 1.22
N LEU A 119 -7.99 5.08 1.45
CA LEU A 119 -6.81 5.77 1.99
C LEU A 119 -6.50 5.31 3.42
N VAL A 120 -7.51 5.28 4.29
CA VAL A 120 -7.37 4.89 5.69
C VAL A 120 -6.92 3.44 5.79
N MET A 121 -7.53 2.53 5.03
CA MET A 121 -7.17 1.11 5.01
C MET A 121 -5.71 0.91 4.61
N HIS A 122 -5.27 1.56 3.53
CA HIS A 122 -3.87 1.48 3.08
C HIS A 122 -2.90 1.96 4.17
N TYR A 123 -3.18 3.10 4.80
CA TYR A 123 -2.33 3.66 5.84
C TYR A 123 -2.29 2.80 7.11
N VAL A 124 -3.45 2.36 7.60
CA VAL A 124 -3.57 1.53 8.81
C VAL A 124 -2.86 0.20 8.63
N PHE A 125 -2.93 -0.40 7.44
CA PHE A 125 -2.22 -1.64 7.16
C PHE A 125 -0.70 -1.49 7.29
N TRP A 126 -0.11 -0.47 6.65
CA TRP A 126 1.33 -0.22 6.75
C TRP A 126 1.76 0.14 8.17
N LEU A 127 0.93 0.89 8.91
CA LEU A 127 1.16 1.18 10.31
C LEU A 127 1.18 -0.11 11.15
N ALA A 128 0.26 -1.04 10.90
CA ALA A 128 0.20 -2.32 11.60
C ALA A 128 1.44 -3.19 11.32
N ILE A 129 1.90 -3.25 10.06
CA ILE A 129 3.16 -3.94 9.70
C ILE A 129 4.34 -3.33 10.45
N LEU A 130 4.44 -2.00 10.50
CA LEU A 130 5.53 -1.32 11.20
C LEU A 130 5.56 -1.66 12.68
N ILE A 131 4.40 -1.62 13.35
CA ILE A 131 4.28 -1.99 14.77
C ILE A 131 4.69 -3.45 14.97
N CYS A 132 4.23 -4.36 14.10
CA CYS A 132 4.59 -5.77 14.14
C CYS A 132 6.10 -5.98 13.94
N GLY A 133 6.71 -5.28 12.98
CA GLY A 133 8.14 -5.35 12.70
C GLY A 133 8.99 -4.86 13.88
N VAL A 134 8.59 -3.76 14.53
CA VAL A 134 9.27 -3.27 15.75
C VAL A 134 9.14 -4.27 16.89
N ALA A 135 7.95 -4.84 17.11
CA ALA A 135 7.73 -5.86 18.14
C ALA A 135 8.58 -7.11 17.90
N LEU A 136 8.69 -7.56 16.65
CA LEU A 136 9.56 -8.68 16.28
C LEU A 136 11.04 -8.37 16.54
N LEU A 137 11.50 -7.15 16.21
CA LEU A 137 12.88 -6.75 16.44
C LEU A 137 13.23 -6.77 17.94
N ILE A 138 12.35 -6.23 18.79
CA ILE A 138 12.51 -6.28 20.26
C ILE A 138 12.61 -7.74 20.73
N SER A 139 11.74 -8.61 20.23
CA SER A 139 11.75 -10.04 20.57
C SER A 139 13.03 -10.75 20.13
N ILE A 140 13.56 -10.41 18.96
CA ILE A 140 14.81 -11.01 18.45
C ILE A 140 15.98 -10.58 19.33
N ILE A 141 16.10 -9.28 19.66
CA ILE A 141 17.18 -8.78 20.52
C ILE A 141 17.13 -9.44 21.90
N GLY A 142 15.95 -9.49 22.53
CA GLY A 142 15.80 -10.13 23.83
C GLY A 142 16.14 -11.62 23.82
N ASN A 143 15.83 -12.33 22.72
CA ASN A 143 16.21 -13.74 22.59
C ASN A 143 17.72 -13.92 22.37
N LEU A 144 18.36 -13.03 21.59
CA LEU A 144 19.81 -13.08 21.37
C LEU A 144 20.58 -12.84 22.68
N ASP A 145 20.16 -11.89 23.51
CA ASP A 145 20.73 -11.63 24.83
C ASP A 145 20.76 -12.90 25.68
N SER A 146 19.66 -13.66 25.71
CA SER A 146 19.56 -14.94 26.43
C SER A 146 20.40 -16.10 25.85
N ILE A 147 20.91 -15.98 24.62
CA ILE A 147 21.76 -16.99 23.99
C ILE A 147 23.26 -16.70 24.24
N PHE A 148 23.63 -15.45 24.49
CA PHE A 148 25.01 -15.04 24.72
C PHE A 148 25.45 -15.04 26.20
N ASP A 149 24.50 -15.14 27.13
CA ASP A 149 24.72 -15.49 28.55
C ASP A 149 24.74 -17.02 28.76
#